data_AF-A0A845KYG2-F1
#
_entry.id   AF-A0A845KYG2-F1
#
_cell.length_a   1.000
_cell.length_b   1.000
_cell.length_c   1.000
_cell.angle_alpha   90.00
_cell.angle_beta   90.00
_cell.angle_gamma   90.00
#
_symmetry.space_group_name_H-M   'P 1'
#
loop_
_entity.id
_entity.type
_entity.pdbx_description
1 polymer ?
#
loop_
_entity_poly.entity_id
_entity_poly.type
_entity_poly.pdbx_seq_one_letter_code
_entity_poly.pdbx_strand_id
1 'polypeptide(L)'
;MKGTDSTIYRKRIQPLPGDGSVPFLSGWRWIHTPGHTPGHVSLFRDHDRVLIAGDAFTTVKQESALAVLDQEKEVHGPPAYFTTDWTAAKESVRRLEALHPSVVITGHGLPLRGEKLAGELGRLAHDFDHLAVPPEGRYVPEHPQL
;
A
#
# COMPACT_ATOMS: atom_id res chain seq x y z
N MET A 1 -8.58 -12.73 35.20
CA MET A 1 -7.77 -12.18 34.08
C MET A 1 -6.35 -12.71 34.20
N LYS A 2 -5.94 -13.65 33.34
CA LYS A 2 -4.53 -14.04 33.24
C LYS A 2 -3.80 -12.96 32.44
N GLY A 3 -2.80 -12.33 33.05
CA GLY A 3 -1.95 -11.34 32.39
C GLY A 3 -1.22 -11.97 31.21
N THR A 4 -1.29 -11.34 30.05
CA THR A 4 -0.52 -11.71 28.86
C THR A 4 0.96 -11.47 29.16
N ASP A 5 1.74 -12.55 29.23
CA ASP A 5 3.19 -12.50 29.36
C ASP A 5 3.81 -11.90 28.09
N SER A 6 4.23 -10.63 28.18
CA SER A 6 4.91 -9.88 27.11
C SER A 6 6.19 -10.55 26.59
N THR A 7 6.75 -11.49 27.35
CA THR A 7 7.97 -12.24 27.01
C THR A 7 7.75 -13.22 25.85
N ILE A 8 6.52 -13.76 25.70
CA ILE A 8 6.19 -14.71 24.63
C ILE A 8 6.17 -14.01 23.26
N TYR A 9 5.66 -12.79 23.20
CA TYR A 9 5.57 -12.01 21.96
C TYR A 9 6.95 -11.54 21.49
N ARG A 10 7.83 -11.09 22.40
CA ARG A 10 9.19 -10.63 22.03
C ARG A 10 10.05 -11.70 21.36
N LYS A 11 9.84 -12.99 21.68
CA LYS A 11 10.60 -14.08 21.03
C LYS A 11 10.11 -14.38 19.61
N ARG A 12 8.87 -14.02 19.27
CA ARG A 12 8.21 -14.37 17.99
C ARG A 12 7.97 -13.17 17.08
N ILE A 13 7.95 -11.97 17.63
CA ILE A 13 7.80 -10.70 16.92
C ILE A 13 9.11 -9.95 17.05
N GLN A 14 9.79 -9.76 15.93
CA GLN A 14 11.02 -8.99 15.86
C GLN A 14 10.78 -7.76 14.98
N PRO A 15 11.33 -6.59 15.33
CA PRO A 15 11.25 -5.43 14.46
C PRO A 15 11.96 -5.70 13.14
N LEU A 16 11.50 -5.05 12.07
CA LEU A 16 12.25 -5.04 10.83
C LEU A 16 13.60 -4.31 11.05
N PRO A 17 14.71 -4.83 10.48
CA PRO A 17 16.01 -4.18 10.53
C PRO A 17 15.96 -2.73 10.02
N GLY A 18 16.61 -1.80 10.73
CA GLY A 18 16.63 -0.38 10.36
C GLY A 18 17.40 -0.04 9.08
N ASP A 19 18.15 -1.00 8.53
CA ASP A 19 18.89 -0.88 7.27
C ASP A 19 18.02 -1.16 6.03
N GLY A 20 16.72 -1.45 6.21
CA GLY A 20 15.80 -1.76 5.13
C GLY A 20 15.82 -3.22 4.71
N SER A 21 16.68 -4.08 5.27
CA SER A 21 16.74 -5.51 4.91
C SER A 21 15.53 -6.30 5.43
N VAL A 22 15.16 -7.36 4.72
CA VAL A 22 14.12 -8.30 5.16
C VAL A 22 14.77 -9.61 5.61
N PRO A 23 14.63 -10.02 6.87
CA PRO A 23 15.17 -11.29 7.35
C PRO A 23 14.70 -12.46 6.47
N PHE A 24 15.64 -13.34 6.11
CA PHE A 24 15.41 -14.54 5.29
C PHE A 24 14.97 -14.31 3.84
N LEU A 25 14.85 -13.06 3.38
CA LEU A 25 14.47 -12.69 2.02
C LEU A 25 15.55 -11.82 1.38
N SER A 26 16.65 -12.45 0.95
CA SER A 26 17.75 -11.75 0.30
C SER A 26 17.30 -11.03 -0.99
N GLY A 27 17.88 -9.85 -1.22
CA GLY A 27 17.54 -9.00 -2.37
C GLY A 27 16.23 -8.22 -2.22
N TRP A 28 15.46 -8.44 -1.15
CA TRP A 28 14.31 -7.62 -0.81
C TRP A 28 14.68 -6.56 0.22
N ARG A 29 14.03 -5.40 0.08
CA ARG A 29 14.02 -4.35 1.10
C ARG A 29 12.60 -3.97 1.48
N TRP A 30 12.38 -3.70 2.76
CA TRP A 30 11.11 -3.14 3.23
C TRP A 30 11.14 -1.62 3.11
N ILE A 31 9.96 -1.05 2.92
CA ILE A 31 9.73 0.38 2.78
C ILE A 31 8.58 0.71 3.71
N HIS A 32 8.79 1.63 4.64
CA HIS A 32 7.69 2.13 5.45
C HIS A 32 6.70 2.86 4.54
N THR A 33 5.43 2.48 4.61
CA THR A 33 4.37 3.00 3.76
C THR A 33 3.12 3.26 4.59
N PRO A 34 3.18 4.19 5.58
CA PRO A 34 2.06 4.48 6.45
C PRO A 34 0.89 5.10 5.68
N GLY A 35 -0.30 5.01 6.26
CA GLY A 35 -1.50 5.63 5.72
C GLY A 35 -2.69 4.69 5.84
N HIS A 36 -2.63 3.56 5.11
CA HIS A 36 -3.61 2.48 5.29
C HIS A 36 -3.62 1.97 6.73
N THR A 37 -2.44 1.77 7.32
CA THR A 37 -2.28 1.70 8.77
C THR A 37 -0.95 2.36 9.17
N PRO A 38 -0.76 2.80 10.43
CA PRO A 38 0.49 3.44 10.84
C PRO A 38 1.74 2.56 10.67
N GLY A 39 1.59 1.24 10.84
CA GLY A 39 2.67 0.26 10.73
C GLY A 39 2.83 -0.39 9.36
N HIS A 40 2.08 0.05 8.35
CA HIS A 40 2.07 -0.60 7.03
C HIS A 40 3.43 -0.48 6.32
N VAL A 41 3.87 -1.57 5.67
CA VAL A 41 5.11 -1.63 4.89
C VAL A 41 4.87 -2.29 3.54
N SER A 42 5.65 -1.88 2.55
CA SER A 42 5.75 -2.55 1.26
C SER A 42 7.12 -3.20 1.12
N LEU A 43 7.23 -4.22 0.26
CA LEU A 43 8.49 -4.90 -0.04
C LEU A 43 8.87 -4.67 -1.49
N PHE A 44 10.14 -4.33 -1.74
CA PHE A 44 10.65 -4.13 -3.08
C PHE A 44 11.89 -4.97 -3.33
N ARG A 45 12.02 -5.50 -4.54
CA ARG A 45 13.18 -6.27 -4.98
C ARG A 45 13.86 -5.56 -6.14
N ASP A 46 15.08 -5.10 -5.93
CA ASP A 46 15.72 -4.17 -6.86
C ASP A 46 16.10 -4.82 -8.21
N HIS A 47 16.47 -6.11 -8.22
CA HIS A 47 17.03 -6.74 -9.44
C HIS A 47 16.01 -6.94 -10.56
N ASP A 48 14.73 -7.13 -10.24
CA ASP A 48 13.64 -7.32 -11.20
C ASP A 48 12.51 -6.30 -11.03
N ARG A 49 12.66 -5.36 -10.08
CA ARG A 49 11.72 -4.27 -9.77
C ARG A 49 10.32 -4.76 -9.40
N VAL A 50 10.23 -5.90 -8.73
CA VAL A 50 8.97 -6.40 -8.18
C VAL A 50 8.63 -5.63 -6.91
N LEU A 51 7.41 -5.10 -6.87
CA LEU A 51 6.83 -4.45 -5.72
C LEU A 51 5.69 -5.31 -5.13
N ILE A 52 5.79 -5.65 -3.85
CA ILE A 52 4.66 -6.09 -3.04
C ILE A 52 4.17 -4.85 -2.28
N ALA A 53 3.13 -4.21 -2.81
CA ALA A 53 2.61 -2.95 -2.31
C ALA A 53 1.77 -3.12 -1.04
N GLY A 54 1.25 -4.34 -0.77
CA GLY A 54 0.26 -4.54 0.28
C GLY A 54 -1.00 -3.70 -0.01
N ASP A 55 -1.52 -3.03 1.00
CA ASP A 55 -2.69 -2.16 0.89
C ASP A 55 -2.34 -0.67 0.81
N ALA A 56 -1.11 -0.34 0.38
CA ALA A 56 -0.75 1.05 0.04
C ALA A 56 -1.59 1.59 -1.13
N PHE A 57 -2.00 0.70 -2.04
CA PHE A 57 -2.96 0.89 -3.12
C PHE A 57 -3.47 -0.48 -3.59
N THR A 58 -4.53 -0.54 -4.39
CA THR A 58 -5.10 -1.81 -4.90
C THR A 58 -5.16 -1.83 -6.43
N THR A 59 -5.22 -3.03 -7.03
CA THR A 59 -5.42 -3.19 -8.49
C THR A 59 -6.86 -3.57 -8.86
N VAL A 60 -7.77 -3.32 -7.91
CA VAL A 60 -9.20 -3.60 -8.01
C VAL A 60 -9.98 -2.58 -7.19
N LYS A 61 -11.14 -2.18 -7.70
CA LYS A 61 -12.11 -1.39 -6.96
C LYS A 61 -12.84 -2.27 -5.94
N GLN A 62 -12.77 -1.96 -4.65
CA GLN A 62 -13.31 -2.81 -3.58
C GLN A 62 -14.82 -3.08 -3.72
N GLU A 63 -15.60 -2.11 -4.21
CA GLU A 63 -17.05 -2.25 -4.46
C GLU A 63 -17.36 -3.21 -5.62
N SER A 64 -16.35 -3.61 -6.39
CA SER A 64 -16.44 -4.51 -7.55
C SER A 64 -15.94 -5.92 -7.28
N ALA A 65 -15.65 -6.29 -6.03
CA ALA A 65 -15.24 -7.66 -5.67
C ALA A 65 -16.29 -8.73 -6.03
N LEU A 66 -17.55 -8.34 -6.28
CA LEU A 66 -18.61 -9.20 -6.82
C LEU A 66 -18.65 -9.25 -8.37
N ALA A 67 -17.98 -8.31 -9.06
CA ALA A 67 -17.92 -8.14 -10.51
C ALA A 67 -16.57 -8.62 -11.08
N VAL A 68 -16.08 -9.76 -10.60
CA VAL A 68 -14.76 -10.36 -10.89
C VAL A 68 -14.54 -10.67 -12.39
N LEU A 69 -15.61 -10.69 -13.20
CA LEU A 69 -15.56 -11.18 -14.57
C LEU A 69 -15.01 -10.16 -15.59
N ASP A 70 -15.02 -8.86 -15.30
CA ASP A 70 -14.79 -7.81 -16.31
C ASP A 70 -13.71 -6.78 -15.92
N GLN A 71 -12.84 -7.11 -14.96
CA GLN A 71 -11.97 -6.10 -14.35
C GLN A 71 -10.90 -5.57 -15.30
N GLU A 72 -11.12 -4.36 -15.80
CA GLU A 72 -10.03 -3.50 -16.22
C GLU A 72 -9.06 -3.34 -15.05
N LYS A 73 -7.83 -3.82 -15.23
CA LYS A 73 -6.77 -3.77 -14.20
C LYS A 73 -6.34 -2.31 -13.97
N GLU A 74 -7.06 -1.57 -13.15
CA GLU A 74 -6.77 -0.17 -12.79
C GLU A 74 -6.07 -0.10 -11.42
N VAL A 75 -5.35 0.97 -11.17
CA VAL A 75 -4.77 1.24 -9.84
C VAL A 75 -5.69 2.19 -9.07
N HIS A 76 -6.07 1.79 -7.85
CA HIS A 76 -6.91 2.58 -6.96
C HIS A 76 -6.18 2.88 -5.65
N GLY A 77 -6.63 3.91 -4.93
CA GLY A 77 -6.12 4.22 -3.59
C GLY A 77 -6.24 3.07 -2.58
N PRO A 78 -5.66 3.24 -1.38
CA PRO A 78 -5.78 2.25 -0.32
C PRO A 78 -7.25 2.04 0.10
N PRO A 79 -7.62 0.89 0.68
CA PRO A 79 -8.97 0.66 1.15
C PRO A 79 -9.41 1.69 2.21
N ALA A 80 -10.50 2.42 1.94
CA ALA A 80 -10.90 3.59 2.71
C ALA A 80 -11.27 3.28 4.18
N TYR A 81 -11.88 2.11 4.44
CA TYR A 81 -12.41 1.74 5.75
C TYR A 81 -11.35 1.59 6.86
N PHE A 82 -10.07 1.46 6.50
CA PHE A 82 -8.96 1.48 7.46
C PHE A 82 -7.91 2.55 7.19
N THR A 83 -7.99 3.33 6.11
CA THR A 83 -6.98 4.36 5.82
C THR A 83 -7.07 5.50 6.81
N THR A 84 -6.20 5.45 7.83
CA THR A 84 -6.19 6.36 8.98
C THR A 84 -5.52 7.70 8.71
N ASP A 85 -4.65 7.77 7.70
CA ASP A 85 -3.91 8.99 7.33
C ASP A 85 -3.74 9.07 5.82
N TRP A 86 -4.57 9.90 5.18
CA TRP A 86 -4.57 10.09 3.73
C TRP A 86 -3.34 10.84 3.21
N THR A 87 -2.76 11.73 4.01
CA THR A 87 -1.54 12.45 3.64
C THR A 87 -0.36 11.48 3.62
N ALA A 88 -0.22 10.65 4.65
CA ALA A 88 0.79 9.61 4.70
C ALA A 88 0.59 8.56 3.59
N ALA A 89 -0.66 8.19 3.29
CA ALA A 89 -0.98 7.26 2.19
C ALA A 89 -0.52 7.81 0.83
N LYS A 90 -0.79 9.10 0.56
CA LYS A 90 -0.34 9.79 -0.65
C LYS A 90 1.18 9.76 -0.80
N GLU A 91 1.90 10.14 0.24
CA GLU A 91 3.36 10.13 0.24
C GLU A 91 3.93 8.72 0.11
N SER A 92 3.25 7.72 0.66
CA SER A 92 3.59 6.31 0.46
C SER A 92 3.44 5.90 -1.00
N VAL A 93 2.32 6.21 -1.65
CA VAL A 93 2.11 5.91 -3.08
C VAL A 93 3.16 6.59 -3.95
N ARG A 94 3.46 7.87 -3.70
CA ARG A 94 4.52 8.60 -4.43
C ARG A 94 5.89 7.96 -4.27
N ARG A 95 6.22 7.52 -3.05
CA ARG A 95 7.48 6.81 -2.79
C ARG A 95 7.55 5.49 -3.56
N LEU A 96 6.44 4.75 -3.65
CA LEU A 96 6.36 3.49 -4.39
C LEU A 96 6.43 3.69 -5.90
N GLU A 97 5.76 4.72 -6.42
CA GLU A 97 5.81 5.11 -7.83
C GLU A 97 7.24 5.46 -8.25
N ALA A 98 7.97 6.22 -7.44
CA ALA A 98 9.35 6.61 -7.70
C ALA A 98 10.33 5.41 -7.79
N LEU A 99 9.94 4.22 -7.35
CA LEU A 99 10.71 2.98 -7.54
C LEU A 99 10.60 2.43 -8.96
N HIS A 100 9.74 3.00 -9.80
CA HIS A 100 9.32 2.57 -11.13
C HIS A 100 9.21 1.03 -11.23
N PRO A 101 8.28 0.41 -10.48
CA PRO A 101 8.15 -1.05 -10.46
C PRO A 101 7.79 -1.60 -11.85
N SER A 102 8.33 -2.78 -12.17
CA SER A 102 8.00 -3.50 -13.42
C SER A 102 6.74 -4.37 -13.27
N VAL A 103 6.51 -4.83 -12.02
CA VAL A 103 5.38 -5.66 -11.58
C VAL A 103 4.98 -5.21 -10.19
N VAL A 104 3.67 -5.14 -9.93
CA VAL A 104 3.12 -4.95 -8.60
C VAL A 104 2.18 -6.08 -8.20
N ILE A 105 2.25 -6.46 -6.93
CA ILE A 105 1.31 -7.32 -6.21
C ILE A 105 0.73 -6.50 -5.06
N THR A 106 -0.58 -6.33 -5.04
CA THR A 106 -1.34 -5.59 -4.02
C THR A 106 -2.05 -6.58 -3.09
N GLY A 107 -2.54 -6.10 -1.94
CA GLY A 107 -3.35 -6.90 -1.02
C GLY A 107 -4.69 -7.34 -1.63
N HIS A 108 -5.18 -6.58 -2.61
CA HIS A 108 -6.39 -6.88 -3.36
C HIS A 108 -6.21 -6.67 -4.86
N GLY A 109 -6.79 -7.56 -5.67
CA GLY A 109 -6.78 -7.51 -7.14
C GLY A 109 -5.73 -8.44 -7.75
N LEU A 110 -5.61 -8.39 -9.08
CA LEU A 110 -4.63 -9.18 -9.83
C LEU A 110 -3.30 -8.42 -9.98
N PRO A 111 -2.16 -9.13 -10.11
CA PRO A 111 -0.89 -8.48 -10.41
C PRO A 111 -0.96 -7.63 -11.68
N LEU A 112 -0.37 -6.43 -11.63
CA LEU A 112 -0.28 -5.49 -12.73
C LEU A 112 1.19 -5.29 -13.14
N ARG A 113 1.44 -5.03 -14.42
CA ARG A 113 2.80 -4.97 -15.00
C ARG A 113 2.85 -4.11 -16.25
N GLY A 114 4.06 -3.73 -16.64
CA GLY A 114 4.33 -3.03 -17.91
C GLY A 114 3.80 -1.60 -17.94
N GLU A 115 3.57 -1.07 -19.15
CA GLU A 115 3.15 0.33 -19.35
C GLU A 115 1.86 0.69 -18.62
N LYS A 116 0.91 -0.26 -18.52
CA LYS A 116 -0.32 -0.05 -17.75
C LYS A 116 -0.03 0.23 -16.27
N LEU A 117 0.91 -0.50 -15.67
CA LEU A 117 1.34 -0.23 -14.30
C LEU A 117 1.93 1.18 -14.17
N ALA A 118 2.86 1.54 -15.06
CA ALA A 118 3.51 2.84 -15.00
C ALA A 118 2.50 3.99 -15.15
N GLY A 119 1.58 3.89 -16.11
CA GLY A 119 0.54 4.90 -16.33
C GLY A 119 -0.44 5.02 -15.16
N GLU A 120 -0.97 3.89 -14.68
CA GLU A 120 -1.98 3.89 -13.61
C GLU A 120 -1.41 4.28 -12.25
N LEU A 121 -0.21 3.80 -11.90
CA LEU A 121 0.44 4.19 -10.65
C LEU A 121 0.89 5.66 -10.69
N GLY A 122 1.42 6.13 -11.83
CA GLY A 122 1.76 7.53 -12.05
C GLY A 122 0.54 8.44 -11.92
N ARG A 123 -0.60 8.05 -12.52
CA ARG A 123 -1.88 8.75 -12.39
C ARG A 123 -2.33 8.82 -10.93
N LEU A 124 -2.30 7.70 -10.21
CA LEU A 124 -2.66 7.70 -8.79
C LEU A 124 -1.73 8.60 -7.96
N ALA A 125 -0.42 8.57 -8.19
CA ALA A 125 0.54 9.38 -7.45
C ALA A 125 0.37 10.89 -7.71
N HIS A 126 -0.02 11.25 -8.92
CA HIS A 126 -0.28 12.63 -9.34
C HIS A 126 -1.62 13.15 -8.79
N ASP A 127 -2.72 12.43 -9.04
CA ASP A 127 -4.10 12.86 -8.77
C ASP A 127 -4.71 12.24 -7.49
N PHE A 128 -3.86 11.83 -6.54
CA PHE A 128 -4.24 11.04 -5.37
C PHE A 128 -5.46 11.59 -4.62
N ASP A 129 -5.50 12.89 -4.34
CA ASP A 129 -6.56 13.50 -3.53
C ASP A 129 -7.94 13.36 -4.21
N HIS A 130 -7.97 13.39 -5.54
CA HIS A 130 -9.20 13.25 -6.31
C HIS A 130 -9.59 11.78 -6.55
N LEU A 131 -8.59 10.90 -6.69
CA LEU A 131 -8.82 9.49 -7.05
C LEU A 131 -8.98 8.55 -5.85
N ALA A 132 -8.36 8.86 -4.72
CA ALA A 132 -8.25 7.95 -3.58
C ALA A 132 -9.04 8.40 -2.35
N VAL A 133 -9.08 9.71 -2.07
CA VAL A 133 -9.72 10.22 -0.85
C VAL A 133 -11.24 10.24 -1.06
N PRO A 134 -12.02 9.51 -0.25
CA PRO A 134 -13.47 9.51 -0.38
C PRO A 134 -14.04 10.86 0.10
N PRO A 135 -15.23 11.24 -0.37
CA PRO A 135 -15.87 12.51 0.02
C PRO A 135 -16.22 12.57 1.51
N GLU A 136 -16.46 11.41 2.12
CA GLU A 136 -16.80 11.27 3.53
C GLU A 136 -16.20 9.99 4.10
N GLY A 137 -15.93 9.98 5.41
CA GLY A 137 -15.43 8.82 6.10
C GLY A 137 -14.82 9.16 7.46
N ARG A 138 -14.72 8.15 8.33
CA ARG A 138 -14.22 8.30 9.71
C ARG A 138 -12.85 8.98 9.82
N TYR A 139 -12.00 8.81 8.81
CA TYR A 139 -10.61 9.27 8.79
C TYR A 139 -10.33 10.31 7.69
N VAL A 140 -11.38 10.79 7.01
CA VAL A 140 -11.23 11.86 6.03
C VAL A 140 -11.13 13.18 6.79
N PRO A 141 -10.07 13.99 6.59
CA PRO A 141 -10.00 15.32 7.18
C PRO A 141 -11.22 16.14 6.75
N GLU A 142 -11.87 16.84 7.68
CA GLU A 142 -12.86 17.85 7.31
C GLU A 142 -12.18 18.86 6.38
N HIS A 143 -12.80 19.13 5.22
CA HIS A 143 -12.24 20.02 4.21
C HIS A 143 -11.71 21.31 4.86
N PRO A 144 -10.49 21.78 4.51
CA PRO A 144 -10.17 23.17 4.75
C PRO A 144 -11.19 23.98 3.96
N GLN A 145 -12.09 24.65 4.65
CA GLN A 145 -12.88 25.72 4.05
C GLN A 145 -11.86 26.72 3.50
N LEU A 146 -11.89 26.92 2.18
CA LEU A 146 -11.14 27.98 1.49
C LEU A 146 -11.45 29.35 2.10
#